data_AF-A0A925H5G2-F1
#
_entry.id   AF-A0A925H5G2-F1
#
_cell.length_a   1.000
_cell.length_b   1.000
_cell.length_c   1.000
_cell.angle_alpha   90.00
_cell.angle_beta   90.00
_cell.angle_gamma   90.00
#
_symmetry.space_group_name_H-M   'P 1'
#
loop_
_entity.id
_entity.type
_entity.pdbx_description
1 polymer ?
#
loop_
_entity_poly.entity_id
_entity_poly.type
_entity_poly.pdbx_seq_one_letter_code
_entity_poly.pdbx_strand_id
1 'polypeptide(L)'
;MAAQKKPKKPKPALSEKEARRVIAAAPGFKLTTGAVKVKEISPAGAVPVSVVADVKMAFRLVWVEDERVPQNDRGVFKQKRWRAVEFRTGERAWDEFDFLAAPLGAERLEAARGALEGLVTEFEAKGRESEGKTVEPLRRGPLVINLLNAMGSSVVAEVLVEATFRLERDAQGKWRVS
;
A
#
# COMPACT_ATOMS: atom_id res chain seq x y z
N MET A 1 2.14 -3.52 46.22
CA MET A 1 2.14 -3.26 44.76
C MET A 1 1.10 -4.17 44.11
N ALA A 2 -0.04 -3.63 43.66
CA ALA A 2 -1.07 -4.44 43.00
C ALA A 2 -0.68 -4.65 41.53
N ALA A 3 -0.54 -5.91 41.12
CA ALA A 3 -0.33 -6.27 39.72
C ALA A 3 -1.59 -5.91 38.92
N GLN A 4 -1.50 -4.92 38.04
CA GLN A 4 -2.55 -4.61 37.07
C GLN A 4 -2.72 -5.83 36.16
N LYS A 5 -3.85 -6.55 36.31
CA LYS A 5 -4.27 -7.58 35.37
C LYS A 5 -4.48 -6.90 34.02
N LYS A 6 -3.67 -7.25 33.02
CA LYS A 6 -3.88 -6.80 31.62
C LYS A 6 -5.32 -7.14 31.23
N PRO A 7 -6.13 -6.17 30.74
CA PRO A 7 -7.50 -6.44 30.34
C PRO A 7 -7.50 -7.48 29.22
N LYS A 8 -8.34 -8.50 29.38
CA LYS A 8 -8.50 -9.60 28.41
C LYS A 8 -9.10 -9.00 27.14
N LYS A 9 -8.38 -9.06 26.02
CA LYS A 9 -8.88 -8.51 24.74
C LYS A 9 -10.23 -9.16 24.40
N PRO A 10 -11.21 -8.37 23.94
CA PRO A 10 -12.50 -8.92 23.55
C PRO A 10 -12.32 -9.94 22.42
N LYS A 11 -13.16 -10.98 22.42
CA LYS A 11 -13.10 -12.03 21.39
C LYS A 11 -13.34 -11.38 20.02
N PRO A 12 -12.48 -11.61 19.01
CA PRO A 12 -12.65 -11.02 17.68
C PRO A 12 -13.88 -11.62 16.97
N ALA A 13 -14.49 -10.84 16.07
CA ALA A 13 -15.67 -11.24 15.31
C ALA A 13 -15.43 -12.44 14.36
N LEU A 14 -14.19 -12.62 13.92
CA LEU A 14 -13.73 -13.76 13.14
C LEU A 14 -12.26 -14.07 13.42
N SER A 15 -11.79 -15.22 12.95
CA SER A 15 -10.39 -15.60 13.08
C SER A 15 -9.50 -14.78 12.14
N GLU A 16 -8.23 -14.59 12.49
CA GLU A 16 -7.25 -13.90 11.64
C GLU A 16 -7.08 -14.59 10.28
N LYS A 17 -7.06 -15.93 10.29
CA LYS A 17 -6.96 -16.74 9.07
C LYS A 17 -8.15 -16.51 8.14
N GLU A 18 -9.35 -16.42 8.70
CA GLU A 18 -10.57 -16.16 7.93
C GLU A 18 -10.59 -14.72 7.40
N ALA A 19 -10.28 -13.73 8.24
CA ALA A 19 -10.19 -12.33 7.83
C ALA A 19 -9.20 -12.14 6.66
N ARG A 20 -8.02 -12.74 6.78
CA ARG A 20 -6.99 -12.75 5.73
C ARG A 20 -7.49 -13.38 4.44
N ARG A 21 -8.22 -14.50 4.53
CA ARG A 21 -8.80 -15.17 3.34
C ARG A 21 -9.85 -14.30 2.66
N VAL A 22 -10.71 -13.65 3.43
CA VAL A 22 -11.78 -12.79 2.90
C VAL A 22 -11.20 -11.54 2.24
N ILE A 23 -10.25 -10.87 2.89
CA ILE A 23 -9.54 -9.72 2.31
C ILE A 23 -8.78 -10.12 1.06
N ALA A 24 -8.11 -11.29 1.07
CA ALA A 24 -7.38 -11.75 -0.10
C ALA A 24 -8.29 -12.07 -1.31
N ALA A 25 -9.57 -12.34 -1.05
CA ALA A 25 -10.59 -12.57 -2.05
C ALA A 25 -11.40 -11.30 -2.41
N ALA A 26 -10.97 -10.12 -1.92
CA ALA A 26 -11.63 -8.86 -2.23
C ALA A 26 -11.66 -8.63 -3.76
N PRO A 27 -12.81 -8.25 -4.34
CA PRO A 27 -12.92 -7.91 -5.75
C PRO A 27 -11.95 -6.79 -6.13
N GLY A 28 -11.47 -6.81 -7.38
CA GLY A 28 -10.56 -5.80 -7.91
C GLY A 28 -9.09 -5.99 -7.55
N PHE A 29 -8.77 -6.84 -6.56
CA PHE A 29 -7.38 -7.15 -6.21
C PHE A 29 -7.10 -8.65 -6.22
N LYS A 30 -6.00 -8.98 -6.89
CA LYS A 30 -5.49 -10.32 -7.00
C LYS A 30 -4.51 -10.59 -5.85
N LEU A 31 -4.99 -10.59 -4.60
CA LEU A 31 -4.13 -10.77 -3.42
C LEU A 31 -3.86 -12.25 -3.10
N THR A 32 -2.66 -12.57 -2.65
CA THR A 32 -2.41 -13.83 -1.91
C THR A 32 -2.66 -13.59 -0.43
N THR A 33 -3.01 -14.62 0.33
CA THR A 33 -3.17 -14.47 1.78
C THR A 33 -1.88 -13.98 2.45
N GLY A 34 -0.70 -14.38 1.95
CA GLY A 34 0.59 -13.91 2.44
C GLY A 34 0.86 -12.42 2.22
N ALA A 35 0.17 -11.78 1.27
CA ALA A 35 0.26 -10.34 1.07
C ALA A 35 -0.54 -9.53 2.11
N VAL A 36 -1.39 -10.19 2.91
CA VAL A 36 -2.27 -9.54 3.89
C VAL A 36 -1.81 -9.86 5.31
N LYS A 37 -1.40 -8.84 6.05
CA LYS A 37 -1.06 -8.94 7.47
C LYS A 37 -2.14 -8.26 8.30
N VAL A 38 -3.00 -9.05 8.92
CA VAL A 38 -4.08 -8.54 9.78
C VAL A 38 -3.47 -7.95 11.05
N LYS A 39 -3.84 -6.72 11.38
CA LYS A 39 -3.42 -6.00 12.59
C LYS A 39 -4.49 -6.06 13.66
N GLU A 40 -5.74 -5.82 13.27
CA GLU A 40 -6.87 -5.73 14.20
C GLU A 40 -8.14 -6.25 13.55
N ILE A 41 -8.99 -6.87 14.37
CA ILE A 41 -10.33 -7.34 14.00
C ILE A 41 -11.28 -6.79 15.04
N SER A 42 -12.39 -6.20 14.62
CA SER A 42 -13.43 -5.72 15.51
C SER A 42 -13.93 -6.83 16.46
N PRO A 43 -14.38 -6.48 17.67
CA PRO A 43 -14.90 -7.45 18.61
C PRO A 43 -16.15 -8.17 18.07
N ALA A 44 -16.41 -9.37 18.59
CA ALA A 44 -17.61 -10.13 18.27
C ALA A 44 -18.88 -9.32 18.61
N GLY A 45 -19.85 -9.33 17.68
CA GLY A 45 -21.07 -8.54 17.78
C GLY A 45 -20.97 -7.12 17.19
N ALA A 46 -19.80 -6.68 16.74
CA ALA A 46 -19.68 -5.42 16.00
C ALA A 46 -20.38 -5.51 14.64
N VAL A 47 -21.13 -4.46 14.29
CA VAL A 47 -21.82 -4.30 13.01
C VAL A 47 -21.53 -2.88 12.48
N PRO A 48 -20.86 -2.71 11.32
CA PRO A 48 -20.23 -3.75 10.52
C PRO A 48 -18.98 -4.32 11.21
N VAL A 49 -18.54 -5.50 10.77
CA VAL A 49 -17.24 -6.04 11.17
C VAL A 49 -16.15 -5.29 10.43
N SER A 50 -15.15 -4.78 11.15
CA SER A 50 -14.00 -4.10 10.58
C SER A 50 -12.71 -4.88 10.80
N VAL A 51 -11.83 -4.86 9.81
CA VAL A 51 -10.50 -5.47 9.88
C VAL A 51 -9.47 -4.46 9.40
N VAL A 52 -8.52 -4.12 10.26
CA VAL A 52 -7.34 -3.33 9.87
C VAL A 52 -6.24 -4.30 9.46
N ALA A 53 -5.69 -4.13 8.27
CA ALA A 53 -4.62 -4.98 7.75
C ALA A 53 -3.61 -4.19 6.92
N ASP A 54 -2.36 -4.63 6.94
CA ASP A 54 -1.36 -4.19 5.96
C ASP A 54 -1.42 -5.07 4.72
N VAL A 55 -1.49 -4.45 3.56
CA VAL A 55 -1.37 -5.11 2.26
C VAL A 55 0.01 -4.83 1.69
N LYS A 56 0.77 -5.89 1.42
CA LYS A 56 2.06 -5.83 0.74
C LYS A 56 1.86 -5.60 -0.75
N MET A 57 2.38 -4.48 -1.22
CA MET A 57 2.38 -4.08 -2.62
C MET A 57 3.82 -3.78 -3.05
N ALA A 58 4.09 -3.94 -4.34
CA ALA A 58 5.29 -3.42 -4.95
C ALA A 58 4.89 -2.52 -6.12
N PHE A 59 5.59 -1.40 -6.25
CA PHE A 59 5.36 -0.44 -7.33
C PHE A 59 6.63 -0.27 -8.12
N ARG A 60 6.54 -0.32 -9.44
CA ARG A 60 7.63 0.04 -10.33
C ARG A 60 7.46 1.49 -10.72
N LEU A 61 8.52 2.26 -10.50
CA LEU A 61 8.60 3.64 -10.92
C LEU A 61 9.69 3.79 -11.97
N VAL A 62 9.48 4.68 -12.93
CA VAL A 62 10.45 5.05 -13.96
C VAL A 62 10.67 6.55 -13.93
N TRP A 63 11.85 6.98 -14.36
CA TRP A 63 12.10 8.40 -14.59
C TRP A 63 11.29 8.88 -15.79
N VAL A 64 10.55 9.97 -15.59
CA VAL A 64 9.89 10.74 -16.65
C VAL A 64 10.34 12.19 -16.59
N GLU A 65 10.17 12.91 -17.68
CA GLU A 65 10.36 14.37 -17.68
C GLU A 65 9.28 15.01 -16.79
N ASP A 66 9.70 15.97 -15.97
CA ASP A 66 8.78 16.70 -15.10
C ASP A 66 8.15 17.87 -15.84
N GLU A 67 7.05 17.58 -16.55
CA GLU A 67 6.28 18.56 -17.31
C GLU A 67 5.63 19.67 -16.45
N ARG A 68 5.65 19.52 -15.12
CA ARG A 68 5.13 20.52 -14.17
C ARG A 68 6.09 21.70 -14.00
N VAL A 69 7.35 21.54 -14.39
CA VAL A 69 8.39 22.55 -14.24
C VAL A 69 8.59 23.26 -15.58
N PRO A 70 8.73 24.60 -15.60
CA PRO A 70 8.98 25.32 -16.84
C PRO A 70 10.18 24.74 -17.60
N GLN A 71 10.01 24.60 -18.91
CA GLN A 71 11.13 24.32 -19.79
C GLN A 71 12.15 25.46 -19.69
N ASN A 72 13.41 25.12 -19.87
CA ASN A 72 14.42 26.16 -20.05
C ASN A 72 14.23 26.88 -21.40
N ASP A 73 14.99 27.95 -21.63
CA ASP A 73 14.95 28.75 -22.87
C ASP A 73 15.19 27.97 -24.18
N ARG A 74 15.52 26.67 -24.10
CA ARG A 74 15.72 25.75 -25.23
C ARG A 74 14.62 24.69 -25.36
N GLY A 75 13.52 24.82 -24.61
CA GLY A 75 12.40 23.88 -24.65
C GLY A 75 12.65 22.52 -23.98
N VAL A 76 13.72 22.39 -23.18
CA VAL A 76 14.10 21.13 -22.53
C VAL A 76 13.67 21.13 -21.06
N PHE A 77 12.96 20.07 -20.65
CA PHE A 77 12.65 19.81 -19.24
C PHE A 77 13.94 19.41 -18.50
N LYS A 78 14.40 20.26 -17.57
CA LYS A 78 15.65 20.03 -16.83
C LYS A 78 15.51 19.02 -15.69
N GLN A 79 14.28 18.74 -15.27
CA GLN A 79 14.01 17.94 -14.09
C GLN A 79 13.32 16.66 -14.50
N LYS A 80 13.84 15.55 -13.97
CA LYS A 80 13.15 14.27 -14.03
C LYS A 80 12.40 14.08 -12.73
N ARG A 81 11.28 13.38 -12.79
CA ARG A 81 10.57 12.89 -11.61
C ARG A 81 10.32 11.40 -11.74
N TRP A 82 10.23 10.73 -10.60
CA TRP A 82 9.69 9.37 -10.58
C TRP A 82 8.24 9.40 -11.04
N ARG A 83 7.81 8.39 -11.79
CA ARG A 83 6.41 8.11 -12.07
C ARG A 83 6.14 6.63 -11.84
N ALA A 84 5.20 6.31 -10.96
CA ALA A 84 4.77 4.92 -10.80
C ALA A 84 4.01 4.49 -12.04
N VAL A 85 4.40 3.38 -12.65
CA VAL A 85 3.84 2.90 -13.94
C VAL A 85 3.22 1.52 -13.82
N GLU A 86 3.75 0.68 -12.94
CA GLU A 86 3.24 -0.66 -12.71
C GLU A 86 3.13 -0.91 -11.21
N PHE A 87 2.23 -1.81 -10.84
CA PHE A 87 2.13 -2.33 -9.49
C PHE A 87 1.94 -3.84 -9.50
N ARG A 88 2.25 -4.49 -8.39
CA ARG A 88 1.90 -5.88 -8.14
C ARG A 88 1.55 -6.07 -6.68
N THR A 89 0.77 -7.11 -6.42
CA THR A 89 0.42 -7.53 -5.07
C THR A 89 1.03 -8.91 -4.79
N GLY A 90 1.84 -9.01 -3.72
CA GLY A 90 2.65 -10.20 -3.48
C GLY A 90 3.61 -10.51 -4.64
N GLU A 91 3.66 -11.78 -5.05
CA GLU A 91 4.60 -12.31 -6.06
C GLU A 91 3.98 -12.41 -7.47
N ARG A 92 2.87 -11.71 -7.73
CA ARG A 92 2.18 -11.78 -9.03
C ARG A 92 2.89 -10.99 -10.14
N ALA A 93 2.37 -11.15 -11.34
CA ALA A 93 2.71 -10.33 -12.49
C ALA A 93 2.50 -8.84 -12.20
N TRP A 94 3.25 -8.02 -12.90
CA TRP A 94 3.05 -6.58 -12.92
C TRP A 94 1.79 -6.24 -13.69
N ASP A 95 0.97 -5.36 -13.12
CA ASP A 95 -0.21 -4.77 -13.72
C ASP A 95 0.04 -3.26 -13.93
N GLU A 96 -0.51 -2.69 -14.99
CA GLU A 96 -0.39 -1.25 -15.25
C GLU A 96 -1.11 -0.44 -14.18
N PHE A 97 -0.43 0.58 -13.65
CA PHE A 97 -0.97 1.43 -12.58
C PHE A 97 -2.29 2.12 -13.00
N ASP A 98 -2.41 2.46 -14.29
CA ASP A 98 -3.58 3.13 -14.87
C ASP A 98 -4.84 2.24 -14.90
N PHE A 99 -4.72 0.91 -14.79
CA PHE A 99 -5.87 0.02 -14.67
C PHE A 99 -6.68 0.23 -13.39
N LEU A 100 -6.08 0.88 -12.38
CA LEU A 100 -6.78 1.26 -11.15
C LEU A 100 -7.68 2.49 -11.34
N ALA A 101 -7.62 3.19 -12.47
CA ALA A 101 -8.39 4.42 -12.68
C ALA A 101 -9.89 4.17 -12.72
N ALA A 102 -10.33 3.07 -13.36
CA ALA A 102 -11.74 2.71 -13.43
C ALA A 102 -12.35 2.41 -12.04
N PRO A 103 -11.73 1.58 -11.18
CA PRO A 103 -12.29 1.30 -9.86
C PRO A 103 -12.07 2.41 -8.81
N LEU A 104 -11.00 3.22 -8.91
CA LEU A 104 -10.67 4.23 -7.88
C LEU A 104 -11.06 5.66 -8.26
N GLY A 105 -11.23 5.95 -9.55
CA GLY A 105 -11.32 7.29 -10.10
C GLY A 105 -9.95 7.90 -10.39
N ALA A 106 -9.84 8.62 -11.51
CA ALA A 106 -8.57 9.18 -12.00
C ALA A 106 -7.93 10.16 -11.02
N GLU A 107 -8.72 11.02 -10.36
CA GLU A 107 -8.21 12.01 -9.40
C GLU A 107 -7.54 11.32 -8.19
N ARG A 108 -8.21 10.32 -7.60
CA ARG A 108 -7.67 9.56 -6.47
C ARG A 108 -6.44 8.77 -6.87
N LEU A 109 -6.43 8.23 -8.08
CA LEU A 109 -5.29 7.50 -8.61
C LEU A 109 -4.07 8.41 -8.78
N GLU A 110 -4.23 9.58 -9.38
CA GLU A 110 -3.12 10.53 -9.55
C GLU A 110 -2.64 11.10 -8.21
N ALA A 111 -3.54 11.33 -7.25
CA ALA A 111 -3.15 11.70 -5.89
C ALA A 111 -2.31 10.60 -5.21
N ALA A 112 -2.72 9.33 -5.34
CA ALA A 112 -1.96 8.19 -4.85
C ALA A 112 -0.59 8.07 -5.55
N ARG A 113 -0.54 8.31 -6.87
CA ARG A 113 0.70 8.35 -7.64
C ARG A 113 1.65 9.42 -7.10
N GLY A 114 1.18 10.65 -6.95
CA GLY A 114 1.99 11.75 -6.42
C GLY A 114 2.50 11.50 -5.00
N ALA A 115 1.68 10.89 -4.13
CA ALA A 115 2.09 10.51 -2.78
C ALA A 115 3.24 9.49 -2.80
N LEU A 116 3.16 8.49 -3.69
CA LEU A 116 4.18 7.46 -3.87
C LEU A 116 5.48 8.04 -4.47
N GLU A 117 5.38 8.87 -5.51
CA GLU A 117 6.54 9.54 -6.14
C GLU A 117 7.32 10.40 -5.11
N GLY A 118 6.59 11.14 -4.27
CA GLY A 118 7.18 11.95 -3.21
C GLY A 118 7.83 11.12 -2.12
N LEU A 119 7.23 9.98 -1.74
CA LEU A 119 7.81 9.04 -0.76
C LEU A 119 9.09 8.39 -1.28
N VAL A 120 9.11 7.97 -2.55
CA VAL A 120 10.29 7.35 -3.18
C VAL A 120 11.44 8.35 -3.25
N THR A 121 11.16 9.59 -3.66
CA THR A 121 12.15 10.67 -3.69
C THR A 121 12.78 10.91 -2.32
N GLU A 122 11.96 10.93 -1.26
CA GLU A 122 12.44 11.12 0.11
C GLU A 122 13.25 9.91 0.60
N PHE A 123 12.82 8.69 0.29
CA PHE A 123 13.53 7.47 0.66
C PHE A 123 14.90 7.37 -0.04
N GLU A 124 14.97 7.73 -1.32
CA GLU A 124 16.25 7.78 -2.05
C GLU A 124 17.19 8.83 -1.47
N ALA A 125 16.69 10.02 -1.11
CA ALA A 125 17.51 11.05 -0.48
C ALA A 125 18.11 10.54 0.85
N LYS A 126 17.28 9.96 1.71
CA LYS A 126 17.73 9.33 2.96
C LYS A 126 18.70 8.18 2.73
N GLY A 127 18.48 7.36 1.70
CA GLY A 127 19.38 6.28 1.33
C GLY A 127 20.77 6.75 0.93
N ARG A 128 20.86 7.87 0.20
CA ARG A 128 22.15 8.50 -0.15
C ARG A 128 22.88 9.03 1.08
N GLU A 129 22.15 9.63 2.01
CA GLU A 129 22.72 10.15 3.27
C GLU A 129 23.18 9.03 4.22
N SER A 130 22.64 7.82 4.07
CA SER A 130 22.86 6.72 5.01
C SER A 130 24.13 5.88 4.75
N GLU A 131 24.95 6.19 3.73
CA GLU A 131 26.23 5.53 3.38
C GLU A 131 26.26 4.00 3.62
N GLY A 132 25.26 3.27 3.09
CA GLY A 132 25.21 1.80 3.18
C GLY A 132 24.61 1.22 4.47
N LYS A 133 24.04 2.05 5.35
CA LYS A 133 23.23 1.60 6.49
C LYS A 133 21.79 1.30 6.06
N THR A 134 21.14 0.41 6.81
CA THR A 134 19.71 0.11 6.65
C THR A 134 18.91 1.40 6.82
N VAL A 135 18.21 1.80 5.75
CA VAL A 135 17.31 2.95 5.77
C VAL A 135 16.03 2.56 6.51
N GLU A 136 15.61 3.37 7.48
CA GLU A 136 14.36 3.13 8.19
C GLU A 136 13.14 3.29 7.26
N PRO A 137 12.09 2.48 7.45
CA PRO A 137 10.88 2.61 6.65
C PRO A 137 10.26 4.01 6.72
N LEU A 138 9.85 4.57 5.59
CA LEU A 138 9.19 5.87 5.52
C LEU A 138 7.68 5.75 5.43
N ARG A 139 6.98 6.49 6.28
CA ARG A 139 5.51 6.51 6.34
C ARG A 139 4.95 7.83 5.82
N ARG A 140 3.90 7.74 4.98
CA ARG A 140 3.03 8.87 4.61
C ARG A 140 1.59 8.40 4.60
N GLY A 141 0.82 8.81 5.60
CA GLY A 141 -0.55 8.35 5.80
C GLY A 141 -0.63 6.82 5.89
N PRO A 142 -1.43 6.15 5.04
CA PRO A 142 -1.56 4.69 5.04
C PRO A 142 -0.39 3.97 4.36
N LEU A 143 0.53 4.69 3.71
CA LEU A 143 1.64 4.10 2.95
C LEU A 143 2.90 4.03 3.80
N VAL A 144 3.59 2.88 3.76
CA VAL A 144 4.92 2.71 4.34
C VAL A 144 5.84 2.10 3.30
N ILE A 145 6.89 2.80 2.87
CA ILE A 145 7.96 2.25 2.04
C ILE A 145 8.96 1.53 2.94
N ASN A 146 9.17 0.25 2.70
CA ASN A 146 10.14 -0.56 3.44
C ASN A 146 11.48 -0.68 2.71
N LEU A 147 11.45 -0.73 1.38
CA LEU A 147 12.61 -1.03 0.56
C LEU A 147 12.47 -0.37 -0.81
N LEU A 148 13.57 0.15 -1.32
CA LEU A 148 13.74 0.55 -2.70
C LEU A 148 14.85 -0.29 -3.36
N ASN A 149 14.55 -0.88 -4.50
CA ASN A 149 15.51 -1.57 -5.35
C ASN A 149 15.68 -0.81 -6.66
N ALA A 150 16.80 -0.10 -6.81
CA ALA A 150 17.10 0.66 -8.01
C ALA A 150 17.66 -0.26 -9.12
N MET A 151 17.16 -0.07 -10.35
CA MET A 151 17.55 -0.81 -11.56
C MET A 151 17.66 0.17 -12.72
N GLY A 152 18.82 0.84 -12.82
CA GLY A 152 19.10 1.82 -13.87
C GLY A 152 18.13 3.00 -13.85
N SER A 153 17.26 3.09 -14.85
CA SER A 153 16.25 4.15 -15.00
C SER A 153 14.92 3.86 -14.29
N SER A 154 14.86 2.76 -13.52
CA SER A 154 13.67 2.36 -12.77
C SER A 154 13.99 2.04 -11.32
N VAL A 155 12.99 2.10 -10.45
CA VAL A 155 13.07 1.63 -9.07
C VAL A 155 11.83 0.81 -8.74
N VAL A 156 12.01 -0.24 -7.94
CA VAL A 156 10.91 -0.99 -7.35
C VAL A 156 10.80 -0.59 -5.88
N ALA A 157 9.65 -0.02 -5.51
CA ALA A 157 9.31 0.31 -4.14
C ALA A 157 8.45 -0.79 -3.53
N GLU A 158 8.91 -1.41 -2.45
CA GLU A 158 8.08 -2.29 -1.63
C GLU A 158 7.35 -1.47 -0.58
N VAL A 159 6.01 -1.55 -0.62
CA VAL A 159 5.12 -0.69 0.16
C VAL A 159 4.14 -1.54 0.96
N LEU A 160 3.96 -1.21 2.23
CA LEU A 160 2.82 -1.65 3.02
C LEU A 160 1.74 -0.59 2.97
N VAL A 161 0.53 -1.01 2.61
CA VAL A 161 -0.66 -0.16 2.64
C VAL A 161 -1.53 -0.61 3.81
N GLU A 162 -1.62 0.21 4.85
CA GLU A 162 -2.55 -0.01 5.95
C GLU A 162 -3.97 0.36 5.47
N ALA A 163 -4.87 -0.61 5.47
CA ALA A 163 -6.23 -0.45 5.03
C ALA A 163 -7.23 -1.04 6.03
N THR A 164 -8.40 -0.40 6.13
CA THR A 164 -9.53 -0.89 6.92
C THR A 164 -10.57 -1.47 5.98
N PHE A 165 -10.79 -2.77 6.11
CA PHE A 165 -11.79 -3.51 5.34
C PHE A 165 -13.06 -3.64 6.17
N ARG A 166 -14.21 -3.37 5.54
CA ARG A 166 -15.52 -3.70 6.09
C ARG A 166 -15.92 -5.07 5.56
N LEU A 167 -16.35 -5.92 6.48
CA LEU A 167 -16.76 -7.28 6.19
C LEU A 167 -18.24 -7.45 6.52
N GLU A 168 -18.96 -8.09 5.61
CA GLU A 168 -20.35 -8.47 5.78
C GLU A 168 -20.55 -9.93 5.36
N ARG A 169 -21.65 -10.53 5.82
CA ARG A 169 -22.06 -11.85 5.35
C ARG A 169 -23.02 -11.68 4.18
N ASP A 170 -22.77 -12.42 3.11
CA ASP A 170 -23.68 -12.51 1.97
C ASP A 170 -24.96 -13.30 2.33
N ALA A 171 -25.88 -13.41 1.38
CA ALA A 171 -27.12 -14.18 1.52
C ALA A 171 -26.90 -15.68 1.83
N GLN A 172 -25.70 -16.21 1.60
CA GLN A 172 -25.30 -17.58 1.93
C GLN A 172 -24.58 -17.68 3.29
N GLY A 173 -24.45 -16.58 4.03
CA GLY A 173 -23.73 -16.50 5.30
C GLY A 173 -22.20 -16.46 5.17
N LYS A 174 -21.65 -16.33 3.96
CA LYS A 174 -20.19 -16.23 3.74
C LYS A 174 -19.71 -14.79 3.85
N TRP A 175 -18.59 -14.60 4.52
CA TRP A 175 -17.95 -13.30 4.62
C TRP A 175 -17.45 -12.77 3.27
N ARG A 176 -17.69 -11.48 3.01
CA ARG A 176 -17.19 -10.73 1.86
C ARG A 176 -16.77 -9.34 2.29
N VAL A 177 -15.86 -8.73 1.52
CA VAL A 177 -15.55 -7.30 1.65
C VAL A 177 -16.69 -6.50 1.02
N SER A 178 -17.21 -5.50 1.76
CA SER A 178 -18.26 -4.57 1.33
C SER A 178 -17.67 -3.23 0.90
#